data_AF-A0A8S0PAB1-F1
#
_entry.id   AF-A0A8S0PAB1-F1
#
_cell.length_a   1.000
_cell.length_b   1.000
_cell.length_c   1.000
_cell.angle_alpha   90.00
_cell.angle_beta   90.00
_cell.angle_gamma   90.00
#
_symmetry.space_group_name_H-M   'P 1'
#
loop_
_entity.id
_entity.type
_entity.pdbx_description
1 polymer ?
#
loop_
_entity_poly.entity_id
_entity_poly.type
_entity_poly.pdbx_seq_one_letter_code
_entity_poly.pdbx_strand_id
1 'polypeptide(L)'
;MGLNLNIRRVVFYNLSKYNGDKMVPVPASQVKQIAGRAGRRGSCYPDGLTTTLHLDDLEYLIECLKKPFDVKKVGLFQFFEQVELFGMQLSNATFSQLLVEFGENCRLYGS
;
A
#
# COMPACT_ATOMS: atom_id res chain seq x y z
N MET A 1 4.92 4.59 -9.60
CA MET A 1 4.12 4.12 -10.77
C MET A 1 4.20 5.18 -11.85
N GLY A 2 4.15 4.86 -13.16
CA GLY A 2 4.10 5.93 -14.18
C GLY A 2 4.64 5.57 -15.57
N LEU A 3 5.41 4.50 -15.72
CA LEU A 3 5.92 4.09 -17.04
C LEU A 3 4.83 3.36 -17.85
N ASN A 4 4.86 3.50 -19.18
CA ASN A 4 4.05 2.71 -20.11
C ASN A 4 4.95 1.64 -20.76
N LEU A 5 4.76 0.38 -20.37
CA LEU A 5 5.63 -0.72 -20.78
C LEU A 5 4.80 -1.82 -21.46
N ASN A 6 5.29 -2.34 -22.58
CA ASN A 6 4.72 -3.50 -23.26
C ASN A 6 5.21 -4.79 -22.58
N ILE A 7 4.47 -5.26 -21.58
CA ILE A 7 4.83 -6.44 -20.79
C ILE A 7 3.91 -7.59 -21.15
N ARG A 8 4.48 -8.71 -21.60
CA ARG A 8 3.74 -9.97 -21.81
C ARG A 8 3.57 -10.77 -20.54
N ARG A 9 4.65 -10.88 -19.75
CA ARG A 9 4.71 -11.71 -18.54
C ARG A 9 5.36 -10.98 -17.39
N VAL A 10 4.75 -11.04 -16.22
CA VAL A 10 5.35 -10.68 -14.93
C VAL A 10 5.79 -11.97 -14.23
N VAL A 11 7.08 -12.08 -13.90
CA VAL A 11 7.61 -13.16 -13.07
C VAL A 11 8.02 -12.56 -11.74
N PHE A 12 7.32 -12.91 -10.66
CA PHE A 12 7.70 -12.49 -9.31
C PHE A 12 8.91 -13.29 -8.85
N TYR A 13 10.02 -12.62 -8.58
CA TYR A 13 11.21 -13.26 -8.03
C TYR A 13 10.96 -13.79 -6.61
N ASN A 14 10.28 -12.99 -5.79
CA ASN A 14 9.90 -13.32 -4.42
C ASN A 14 8.63 -12.52 -4.06
N LEU A 15 7.75 -13.10 -3.23
CA LEU A 15 6.54 -12.45 -2.71
C LEU A 15 6.65 -12.01 -1.25
N SER A 16 7.88 -11.83 -0.75
CA SER A 16 8.17 -11.18 0.53
C SER A 16 8.91 -9.86 0.33
N LYS A 17 8.68 -8.91 1.23
CA LYS A 17 9.36 -7.60 1.27
C LYS A 17 9.74 -7.22 2.69
N TYR A 18 10.79 -6.42 2.85
CA TYR A 18 11.14 -5.81 4.13
C TYR A 18 10.26 -4.58 4.38
N ASN A 19 9.63 -4.49 5.55
CA ASN A 19 8.77 -3.36 5.91
C ASN A 19 9.45 -2.29 6.78
N GLY A 20 10.75 -2.44 7.09
CA GLY A 20 11.45 -1.61 8.07
C GLY A 20 11.89 -2.39 9.30
N ASP A 21 11.18 -3.47 9.64
CA ASP A 21 11.45 -4.29 10.84
C ASP A 21 11.72 -5.76 10.51
N LYS A 22 10.92 -6.35 9.61
CA LYS A 22 11.00 -7.77 9.26
C LYS A 22 10.57 -8.04 7.83
N MET A 23 10.86 -9.25 7.38
CA MET A 23 10.31 -9.76 6.12
C MET A 23 8.82 -10.08 6.32
N VAL A 24 7.98 -9.50 5.47
CA VAL A 24 6.53 -9.69 5.46
C VAL A 24 6.06 -10.04 4.04
N PRO A 25 4.96 -10.78 3.88
CA PRO A 25 4.42 -11.06 2.55
C PRO A 25 3.92 -9.77 1.87
N VAL A 26 4.09 -9.70 0.55
CA VAL A 26 3.65 -8.55 -0.25
C VAL A 26 2.12 -8.51 -0.28
N PRO A 27 1.47 -7.40 0.12
CA PRO A 27 0.01 -7.34 0.18
C PRO A 27 -0.65 -7.62 -1.17
N ALA A 28 -1.79 -8.31 -1.16
CA ALA A 28 -2.54 -8.68 -2.36
C ALA A 28 -2.83 -7.50 -3.30
N SER A 29 -3.08 -6.30 -2.76
CA SER A 29 -3.27 -5.09 -3.56
C SER A 29 -2.03 -4.72 -4.38
N GLN A 30 -0.84 -4.84 -3.81
CA GLN A 30 0.44 -4.60 -4.49
C GLN A 30 0.73 -5.71 -5.51
N VAL A 31 0.47 -6.97 -5.16
CA VAL A 31 0.60 -8.10 -6.08
C VAL A 31 -0.27 -7.88 -7.32
N LYS A 32 -1.54 -7.56 -7.15
CA LYS A 32 -2.47 -7.26 -8.26
C LYS A 32 -2.02 -6.06 -9.09
N GLN A 33 -1.55 -5.01 -8.41
CA GLN A 33 -1.08 -3.81 -9.06
C GLN A 33 0.13 -4.09 -9.98
N ILE A 34 1.05 -4.96 -9.55
CA ILE A 34 2.21 -5.37 -10.33
C ILE A 34 1.81 -6.37 -11.42
N ALA A 35 1.05 -7.41 -11.09
CA ALA A 35 0.60 -8.43 -12.04
C ALA A 35 -0.21 -7.83 -13.20
N GLY A 36 -1.11 -6.88 -12.90
CA GLY A 36 -1.93 -6.16 -13.88
C GLY A 36 -1.15 -5.25 -14.84
N ARG A 37 0.18 -5.18 -14.73
CA ARG A 37 1.04 -4.52 -15.71
C ARG A 37 1.23 -5.34 -16.99
N ALA A 38 1.06 -6.66 -16.94
CA ALA A 38 1.08 -7.50 -18.13
C ALA A 38 -0.25 -7.42 -18.90
N GLY A 39 -0.19 -7.45 -20.24
CA GLY A 39 -1.39 -7.51 -21.08
C GLY A 39 -2.29 -6.28 -21.03
N ARG A 40 -1.71 -5.08 -20.88
CA ARG A 40 -2.51 -3.84 -20.87
C ARG A 40 -3.16 -3.61 -22.24
N ARG A 41 -4.37 -3.06 -22.24
CA ARG A 41 -5.06 -2.61 -23.47
C ARG A 41 -4.16 -1.65 -24.25
N GLY A 42 -3.98 -1.93 -25.55
CA GLY A 42 -3.08 -1.16 -26.42
C GLY A 42 -1.62 -1.61 -26.40
N SER A 43 -1.27 -2.64 -25.62
CA SER A 43 0.02 -3.32 -25.75
C SER A 43 0.00 -4.30 -26.94
N CYS A 44 1.18 -4.70 -27.40
CA CYS A 44 1.32 -5.76 -28.41
C CYS A 44 0.95 -7.17 -27.90
N TYR A 45 0.62 -7.29 -26.61
CA TYR A 45 0.22 -8.54 -25.97
C TYR A 45 -1.26 -8.44 -25.54
N PRO A 46 -2.20 -9.11 -26.24
CA PRO A 46 -3.61 -9.04 -25.89
C PRO A 46 -3.90 -9.67 -24.52
N ASP A 47 -3.15 -10.72 -24.17
CA ASP A 47 -3.25 -11.43 -22.91
C ASP A 47 -2.00 -11.25 -22.04
N GLY A 48 -2.22 -10.98 -20.75
CA GLY A 48 -1.18 -10.84 -19.74
C GLY A 48 -0.94 -12.15 -18.99
N LEU A 49 0.33 -12.51 -18.80
CA LEU A 49 0.73 -13.67 -18.01
C LEU A 49 1.38 -13.25 -16.69
N THR A 50 1.17 -14.03 -15.64
CA THR A 50 1.88 -13.83 -14.36
C THR A 50 2.22 -15.17 -13.72
N THR A 51 3.40 -15.26 -13.12
CA THR A 51 3.89 -16.45 -12.41
C THR A 51 4.94 -16.03 -11.38
N THR A 52 5.39 -16.98 -10.56
CA THR A 52 6.53 -16.83 -9.66
C THR A 52 7.77 -17.51 -10.26
N LEU A 53 8.95 -17.13 -9.77
CA LEU A 53 10.20 -17.82 -10.08
C LEU A 53 10.31 -19.12 -9.27
N HIS A 54 9.98 -19.05 -7.99
CA HIS A 54 9.96 -20.19 -7.08
C HIS A 54 8.53 -20.75 -6.96
N LEU A 55 8.39 -22.07 -7.05
CA LEU A 55 7.08 -22.74 -7.02
C LEU A 55 6.37 -22.56 -5.68
N ASP A 56 7.12 -22.45 -4.58
CA ASP A 56 6.59 -22.28 -3.23
C ASP A 56 5.75 -20.99 -3.09
N ASP A 57 6.04 -19.96 -3.89
CA ASP A 57 5.31 -18.69 -3.89
C ASP A 57 4.02 -18.73 -4.75
N LEU A 58 3.83 -19.76 -5.58
CA LEU A 58 2.78 -19.78 -6.61
C LEU A 58 1.38 -19.83 -5.99
N GLU A 59 1.20 -20.62 -4.93
CA GLU A 59 -0.08 -20.71 -4.23
C GLU A 59 -0.50 -19.35 -3.65
N TYR A 60 0.44 -18.67 -2.98
CA TYR A 60 0.22 -17.33 -2.43
C TYR A 60 -0.12 -16.29 -3.52
N LEU A 61 0.51 -16.37 -4.69
CA LEU A 61 0.17 -15.52 -5.83
C LEU A 61 -1.30 -15.71 -6.24
N ILE A 62 -1.73 -16.97 -6.38
CA ILE A 62 -3.10 -17.30 -6.79
C ILE A 62 -4.12 -16.78 -5.77
N GLU A 63 -3.86 -16.97 -4.48
CA GLU A 63 -4.71 -16.43 -3.41
C GLU A 63 -4.82 -14.90 -3.47
N CYS A 64 -3.68 -14.21 -3.64
CA CYS A 64 -3.64 -12.76 -3.75
C CYS A 64 -4.47 -12.24 -4.93
N LEU A 65 -4.42 -12.92 -6.08
CA LEU A 65 -5.17 -12.51 -7.27
C LEU A 65 -6.69 -12.70 -7.09
N LYS A 66 -7.12 -13.73 -6.36
CA LYS A 66 -8.55 -14.01 -6.09
C LYS A 66 -9.17 -13.08 -5.04
N LYS A 67 -8.38 -12.60 -4.07
CA LYS A 67 -8.89 -11.80 -2.93
C LYS A 67 -9.55 -10.49 -3.39
N PRO A 68 -10.79 -10.15 -2.99
CA PRO A 68 -11.41 -8.88 -3.37
C PRO A 68 -10.68 -7.66 -2.77
N PHE A 69 -10.86 -6.48 -3.37
CA PHE A 69 -10.40 -5.23 -2.78
C PHE A 69 -11.41 -4.78 -1.72
N ASP A 70 -10.93 -4.58 -0.48
CA ASP A 70 -11.75 -4.12 0.64
C ASP A 70 -11.00 -2.96 1.32
N VAL A 71 -11.57 -1.75 1.23
CA VAL A 71 -11.01 -0.54 1.81
C VAL A 71 -11.98 -0.05 2.88
N LYS A 72 -11.56 -0.14 4.15
CA LYS A 72 -12.41 0.17 5.32
C LYS A 72 -12.17 1.54 5.93
N LYS A 73 -11.03 2.15 5.62
CA LYS A 73 -10.57 3.40 6.24
C LYS A 73 -9.97 4.31 5.17
N VAL A 74 -10.08 5.61 5.41
CA VAL A 74 -9.44 6.65 4.62
C VAL A 74 -8.44 7.38 5.51
N GLY A 75 -7.33 7.83 4.93
CA GLY A 75 -6.37 8.68 5.63
C GLY A 75 -6.94 10.09 5.73
N LEU A 76 -6.92 10.64 6.95
CA LEU A 76 -7.09 12.07 7.19
C LEU A 76 -5.76 12.62 7.67
N PHE A 77 -5.51 13.88 7.32
CA PHE A 77 -4.35 14.61 7.80
C PHE A 77 -4.82 15.94 8.37
N GLN A 78 -4.15 16.37 9.42
CA GLN A 78 -4.45 17.59 10.15
C GLN A 78 -4.02 18.82 9.36
N PHE A 79 -4.83 19.87 9.44
CA PHE A 79 -4.47 21.17 8.90
C PHE A 79 -3.56 21.92 9.87
N PHE A 80 -2.76 22.85 9.33
CA PHE A 80 -1.81 23.63 10.13
C PHE A 80 -2.50 24.36 11.28
N GLU A 81 -3.66 24.95 11.03
CA GLU A 81 -4.45 25.73 11.99
C GLU A 81 -4.91 24.86 13.17
N GLN A 82 -5.21 23.58 12.93
CA GLN A 82 -5.60 22.64 13.99
C GLN A 82 -4.42 22.31 14.90
N VAL A 83 -3.24 22.14 14.30
CA VAL A 83 -1.97 21.89 15.01
C VAL A 83 -1.56 23.12 15.82
N GLU A 84 -1.69 24.31 15.24
CA GLU A 84 -1.39 25.59 15.90
C GLU A 84 -2.29 25.79 17.13
N LEU A 85 -3.62 25.68 16.97
CA LEU A 85 -4.58 25.85 18.06
C LEU A 85 -4.34 24.84 19.21
N PHE A 86 -4.04 23.58 18.85
CA PHE A 86 -3.74 22.54 19.83
C PHE A 86 -2.40 22.80 20.55
N GLY A 87 -1.39 23.28 19.82
CA GLY A 87 -0.09 23.66 20.38
C GLY A 87 -0.14 24.81 21.38
N MET A 88 -1.06 25.76 21.20
CA MET A 88 -1.27 26.84 22.17
C MET A 88 -1.70 26.32 23.55
N GLN A 89 -2.34 25.15 23.62
CA GLN A 89 -2.76 24.52 24.89
C GLN A 89 -1.66 23.66 25.53
N LEU A 90 -0.59 23.33 24.78
CA LEU A 90 0.52 22.45 25.18
C LEU A 90 1.86 23.17 24.99
N SER A 91 2.08 24.22 25.79
CA SER A 91 3.17 25.19 25.63
C SER A 91 4.61 24.64 25.77
N ASN A 92 4.80 23.42 26.28
CA ASN A 92 6.11 22.79 26.48
C ASN A 92 6.36 21.53 25.63
N ALA A 93 5.51 21.22 24.65
CA ALA A 93 5.67 20.06 23.78
C ALA A 93 6.49 20.38 22.53
N THR A 94 7.37 19.47 22.11
CA THR A 94 8.02 19.54 20.79
C THR A 94 7.00 19.25 19.69
N PHE A 95 7.29 19.66 18.45
CA PHE A 95 6.38 19.40 17.31
C PHE A 95 6.08 17.89 17.14
N SER A 96 7.08 17.02 17.29
CA SER A 96 6.85 15.57 17.20
C SER A 96 5.91 15.05 18.30
N GLN A 97 6.04 15.56 19.52
CA GLN A 97 5.16 15.19 20.63
C GLN A 97 3.74 15.72 20.39
N LEU A 98 3.62 16.95 19.90
CA LEU A 98 2.34 17.56 19.55
C LEU A 98 1.59 16.73 18.49
N LEU A 99 2.27 16.23 17.45
CA LEU A 99 1.63 15.36 16.44
C LEU A 99 1.15 14.03 17.01
N VAL A 100 1.89 13.43 17.94
CA VAL A 100 1.49 12.19 18.62
C VAL A 100 0.27 12.46 19.49
N GLU A 101 0.34 13.49 20.33
CA GLU A 101 -0.73 13.89 21.25
C GLU A 101 -2.01 14.28 20.49
N PHE A 102 -1.88 14.96 19.35
CA PHE A 102 -2.99 15.28 18.47
C PHE A 102 -3.63 14.00 17.90
N GLY A 103 -2.81 13.03 17.47
CA GLY A 103 -3.30 11.74 16.99
C GLY A 103 -4.06 10.93 18.03
N GLU A 104 -3.63 10.98 19.30
CA GLU A 104 -4.28 10.27 20.41
C GLU A 104 -5.59 10.95 20.86
N ASN A 105 -5.65 12.28 20.81
CA ASN A 105 -6.84 13.04 21.23
C ASN A 105 -7.86 13.26 20.10
N CYS A 106 -7.50 13.01 18.84
CA CYS A 106 -8.41 13.13 17.71
C CYS A 106 -9.52 12.08 17.75
N ARG A 107 -10.77 12.53 17.58
CA ARG A 107 -11.93 11.66 17.42
C ARG A 107 -12.45 11.72 15.99
N LEU A 108 -12.64 10.55 15.40
CA LEU A 108 -13.23 10.41 14.08
C LEU A 108 -14.58 9.70 14.20
N TYR A 109 -15.59 10.18 13.49
CA TYR A 109 -16.87 9.50 13.43
C TYR A 109 -16.70 8.13 12.74
N GLY A 110 -17.17 7.06 13.40
CA GLY A 110 -17.03 5.67 12.93
C GLY A 110 -15.78 4.93 13.44
N SER A 111 -15.11 5.46 14.48
CA SER A 111 -14.06 4.76 15.24
C SER A 111 -14.57 4.21 16.57
#